data_AF-A0A3C1WVS9-F1
#
_entry.id   AF-A0A3C1WVS9-F1
#
_cell.length_a   1.000
_cell.length_b   1.000
_cell.length_c   1.000
_cell.angle_alpha   90.00
_cell.angle_beta   90.00
_cell.angle_gamma   90.00
#
_symmetry.space_group_name_H-M   'P 1'
#
loop_
_entity.id
_entity.type
_entity.pdbx_description
1 polymer ?
#
loop_
_entity_poly.entity_id
_entity_poly.type
_entity_poly.pdbx_seq_one_letter_code
_entity_poly.pdbx_strand_id
1 'polypeptide(L)'
;MNFKYALFFLAAFMLSACASLNDPFEIFKSQTSSIETSQVIDENRFIEKFSIKAKFAYSVDSKGGSGRLIWRYENNQDEIDIFSPFNSQIAKIIYSDKEKKIIDANGKILSG
;
A
#
# COMPACT_ATOMS: atom_id res chain seq x y z
N MET A 1 -42.39 -13.25 -36.45
CA MET A 1 -41.08 -13.42 -35.78
C MET A 1 -41.34 -13.40 -34.27
N ASN A 2 -41.07 -14.51 -33.58
CA ASN A 2 -41.66 -14.84 -32.29
C ASN A 2 -41.07 -14.02 -31.13
N PHE A 3 -41.88 -13.11 -30.55
CA PHE A 3 -41.51 -12.19 -29.44
C PHE A 3 -40.93 -12.89 -28.19
N LYS A 4 -41.24 -14.18 -28.00
CA LYS A 4 -40.71 -15.01 -26.91
C LYS A 4 -39.19 -15.25 -26.97
N TYR A 5 -38.61 -15.29 -28.18
CA TYR A 5 -37.15 -15.49 -28.32
C TYR A 5 -36.37 -14.19 -28.12
N ALA A 6 -37.00 -13.03 -28.33
CA ALA A 6 -36.38 -11.73 -28.06
C ALA A 6 -36.13 -11.53 -26.55
N LEU A 7 -37.03 -12.02 -25.69
CA LEU A 7 -36.88 -11.95 -24.24
C LEU A 7 -35.76 -12.87 -23.72
N PHE A 8 -35.58 -14.04 -24.34
CA PHE A 8 -34.52 -14.98 -23.98
C PHE A 8 -33.12 -14.47 -24.38
N PHE A 9 -33.01 -13.76 -25.51
CA PHE A 9 -31.76 -13.12 -25.93
C PHE A 9 -31.36 -11.93 -25.04
N LEU A 10 -32.34 -11.19 -24.49
CA LEU A 10 -32.07 -10.05 -23.62
C LEU A 10 -31.55 -10.48 -22.22
N ALA A 11 -32.00 -11.63 -21.72
CA ALA A 11 -31.55 -12.17 -20.43
C ALA A 11 -30.10 -12.67 -20.46
N ALA A 12 -29.61 -13.17 -21.60
CA ALA A 12 -28.23 -13.66 -21.75
C ALA A 12 -27.18 -12.52 -21.71
N PHE A 13 -27.56 -11.30 -22.11
CA PHE A 13 -26.64 -10.14 -22.09
C PHE A 13 -26.40 -9.56 -20.69
N MET A 14 -27.29 -9.80 -19.72
CA MET A 14 -27.18 -9.23 -18.37
C MET A 14 -26.25 -10.03 -17.44
N LEU A 15 -25.78 -11.21 -17.85
CA LEU A 15 -24.95 -12.09 -17.03
C LEU A 15 -23.44 -11.94 -17.26
N SER A 16 -22.98 -11.17 -18.26
CA SER A 16 -21.55 -10.98 -18.51
C SER A 16 -20.92 -9.79 -17.78
N ALA A 17 -21.70 -9.01 -17.03
CA ALA A 17 -21.23 -7.76 -16.41
C ALA A 17 -20.46 -7.94 -15.09
N CYS A 18 -20.39 -9.15 -14.52
CA CYS A 18 -19.74 -9.37 -13.21
C CYS A 18 -18.36 -10.05 -13.25
N ALA A 19 -17.80 -10.33 -14.44
CA ALA A 19 -16.55 -11.09 -14.54
C ALA A 19 -15.27 -10.24 -14.73
N SER A 20 -15.34 -8.91 -14.74
CA SER A 20 -14.13 -8.07 -14.78
C SER A 20 -13.68 -7.68 -13.37
N LEU A 21 -13.32 -8.66 -12.55
CA LEU A 21 -12.39 -8.39 -11.45
C LEU A 21 -11.01 -8.29 -12.08
N ASN A 22 -10.63 -7.08 -12.49
CA ASN A 22 -9.24 -6.80 -12.84
C ASN A 22 -8.39 -7.22 -11.64
N ASP A 23 -7.30 -7.94 -11.91
CA ASP A 23 -6.32 -8.28 -10.90
C ASP A 23 -5.93 -7.00 -10.15
N PRO A 24 -6.07 -6.91 -8.82
CA PRO A 24 -5.68 -5.72 -8.06
C PRO A 24 -4.22 -5.31 -8.30
N PHE A 25 -3.40 -6.20 -8.88
CA PHE A 25 -2.03 -5.94 -9.29
C PHE A 25 -1.85 -5.44 -10.74
N GLU A 26 -2.88 -5.42 -11.60
CA GLU A 26 -2.83 -4.83 -12.96
C GLU A 26 -2.48 -3.33 -12.93
N ILE A 27 -2.88 -2.63 -11.86
CA ILE A 27 -2.56 -1.21 -11.64
C ILE A 27 -1.04 -0.99 -11.52
N PHE A 28 -0.28 -2.00 -11.08
CA PHE A 28 1.18 -1.96 -11.01
C PHE A 28 1.87 -2.45 -12.29
N LYS A 29 1.17 -3.18 -13.17
CA LYS A 29 1.73 -3.67 -14.45
C LYS A 29 1.91 -2.56 -15.49
N SER A 30 1.10 -1.51 -15.45
CA SER A 30 1.11 -0.43 -16.45
C SER A 30 2.01 0.75 -16.08
N GLN A 31 2.60 0.75 -14.89
CA GLN A 31 3.62 1.72 -14.52
C GLN A 31 5.01 1.16 -14.88
N THR A 32 5.28 1.05 -16.18
CA THR A 32 6.67 1.12 -16.63
C THR A 32 7.13 2.53 -16.28
N SER A 33 7.72 2.69 -15.11
CA SER A 33 8.38 3.92 -14.72
C SER A 33 9.48 4.17 -15.76
N SER A 34 9.23 5.02 -16.74
CA SER A 34 10.26 5.59 -17.60
C SER A 34 11.06 6.60 -16.76
N ILE A 35 11.69 6.11 -15.69
CA ILE A 35 12.81 6.78 -15.08
C ILE A 35 13.99 6.29 -15.91
N GLU A 36 14.40 7.09 -16.88
CA GLU A 36 15.74 6.99 -17.46
C GLU A 36 16.75 7.14 -16.32
N THR A 37 17.10 6.03 -15.68
CA THR A 37 18.06 6.02 -14.58
C THR A 37 19.46 5.95 -15.18
N SER A 38 19.85 7.04 -15.84
CA SER A 38 21.25 7.41 -16.02
C SER A 38 21.63 8.43 -14.93
N GLN A 39 21.24 8.15 -13.70
CA GLN A 39 21.83 8.82 -12.54
C GLN A 39 22.75 7.80 -11.91
N VAL A 40 24.05 8.02 -12.06
CA VAL A 40 25.08 7.39 -11.23
C VAL A 40 24.59 7.56 -9.79
N ILE A 41 24.16 6.46 -9.17
CA ILE A 41 23.86 6.44 -7.74
C ILE A 41 25.22 6.65 -7.09
N ASP A 42 25.48 7.87 -6.66
CA ASP A 42 26.63 8.17 -5.82
C ASP A 42 26.44 7.39 -4.52
N GLU A 43 27.21 6.31 -4.37
CA GLU A 43 27.19 5.45 -3.18
C GLU A 43 27.50 6.25 -1.90
N ASN A 44 28.08 7.45 -2.01
CA ASN A 44 28.35 8.36 -0.91
C ASN A 44 27.28 9.45 -0.71
N ARG A 45 26.18 9.43 -1.47
CA ARG A 45 25.08 10.38 -1.27
C ARG A 45 24.34 10.06 0.03
N PHE A 46 24.77 10.72 1.10
CA PHE A 46 24.08 10.68 2.38
C PHE A 46 22.74 11.41 2.29
N ILE A 47 21.65 10.71 2.59
CA ILE A 47 20.31 11.30 2.67
C ILE A 47 20.11 11.81 4.09
N GLU A 48 20.29 13.12 4.31
CA GLU A 48 20.13 13.72 5.64
C GLU A 48 18.68 13.70 6.14
N LYS A 49 17.72 13.80 5.21
CA LYS A 49 16.29 13.88 5.51
C LYS A 49 15.44 13.35 4.37
N PHE A 50 14.41 12.59 4.68
CA PHE A 50 13.36 12.26 3.72
C PHE A 50 11.98 12.12 4.36
N SER A 51 10.94 12.17 3.53
CA SER A 51 9.58 11.81 3.92
C SER A 51 8.91 11.02 2.81
N ILE A 52 8.41 9.84 3.14
CA ILE A 52 7.64 8.96 2.26
C ILE A 52 6.20 8.90 2.77
N LYS A 53 5.24 9.09 1.86
CA LYS A 53 3.81 8.82 2.09
C LYS A 53 3.40 7.71 1.15
N ALA A 54 3.01 6.56 1.71
CA ALA A 54 2.71 5.38 0.91
C ALA A 54 1.41 4.70 1.36
N LYS A 55 0.79 3.97 0.44
CA LYS A 55 -0.20 2.93 0.75
C LYS A 55 0.52 1.59 0.72
N PHE A 56 0.16 0.67 1.60
CA PHE A 56 0.74 -0.67 1.63
C PHE A 56 -0.35 -1.72 1.78
N ALA A 57 -0.03 -2.93 1.34
CA ALA A 57 -0.79 -4.15 1.61
C ALA A 57 0.18 -5.21 2.09
N TYR A 58 -0.26 -6.07 3.01
CA TYR A 58 0.52 -7.18 3.54
C TYR A 58 -0.34 -8.43 3.65
N SER A 59 0.33 -9.58 3.63
CA SER A 59 -0.29 -10.89 3.84
C SER A 59 0.70 -11.77 4.61
N VAL A 60 0.28 -12.28 5.78
CA VAL A 60 1.05 -13.14 6.67
C VAL A 60 0.13 -14.24 7.17
N ASP A 61 0.51 -15.52 7.01
CA ASP A 61 -0.25 -16.69 7.49
C ASP A 61 -1.75 -16.64 7.21
N SER A 62 -2.11 -16.36 5.95
CA SER A 62 -3.50 -16.21 5.47
C SER A 62 -4.28 -15.01 6.06
N LYS A 63 -3.65 -14.19 6.90
CA LYS A 63 -4.19 -12.89 7.34
C LYS A 63 -3.60 -11.79 6.49
N GLY A 64 -4.47 -11.03 5.86
CA GLY A 64 -4.09 -9.86 5.06
C GLY A 64 -4.55 -8.56 5.70
N GLY A 65 -3.92 -7.48 5.27
CA GLY A 65 -4.38 -6.14 5.59
C GLY A 65 -3.82 -5.12 4.60
N SER A 66 -4.37 -3.93 4.65
CA SER A 66 -3.85 -2.77 3.93
C SER A 66 -3.90 -1.55 4.82
N GLY A 67 -3.17 -0.53 4.43
CA GLY A 67 -3.08 0.68 5.21
C GLY A 67 -2.29 1.77 4.51
N ARG A 68 -1.96 2.79 5.29
CA ARG A 68 -1.10 3.89 4.87
C ARG A 68 0.05 4.03 5.85
N LEU A 69 1.20 4.46 5.35
CA LEU A 69 2.31 4.84 6.21
C LEU A 69 2.80 6.25 5.87
N ILE A 70 3.28 6.94 6.89
CA ILE A 70 4.10 8.14 6.75
C ILE A 70 5.43 7.83 7.42
N TRP A 71 6.47 7.71 6.62
CA TRP A 71 7.84 7.48 7.09
C TRP A 71 8.63 8.77 6.95
N ARG A 72 9.17 9.26 8.06
CA ARG A 72 10.07 10.41 8.12
C ARG A 72 11.42 9.92 8.63
N TYR A 73 12.48 10.32 7.96
CA TYR A 73 13.84 10.16 8.45
C TYR A 73 14.45 11.54 8.62
N GLU A 74 14.96 11.82 9.81
CA GLU A 74 15.64 13.07 10.15
C GLU A 74 16.53 12.80 11.38
N ASN A 75 17.71 13.43 11.46
CA ASN A 75 18.62 13.31 12.60
C ASN A 75 19.00 11.85 12.98
N ASN A 76 19.24 10.99 11.97
CA ASN A 76 19.54 9.56 12.17
C ASN A 76 18.43 8.78 12.91
N GLN A 77 17.19 9.23 12.78
CA GLN A 77 16.03 8.58 13.36
C GLN A 77 14.94 8.39 12.31
N ASP A 78 14.45 7.16 12.21
CA ASP A 78 13.24 6.81 11.49
C ASP A 78 12.02 6.94 12.40
N GLU A 79 11.01 7.61 11.89
CA GLU A 79 9.68 7.66 12.46
C GLU A 79 8.65 7.21 11.43
N ILE A 80 7.99 6.08 11.70
CA ILE A 80 7.01 5.48 10.79
C ILE A 80 5.66 5.43 11.50
N ASP A 81 4.73 6.29 11.08
CA ASP A 81 3.33 6.18 11.49
C ASP A 81 2.59 5.21 10.56
N ILE A 82 1.86 4.27 11.14
CA ILE A 82 1.07 3.29 10.41
C ILE A 82 -0.41 3.56 10.70
N PHE A 83 -1.19 3.67 9.63
CA PHE A 83 -2.62 3.95 9.67
C PHE A 83 -3.42 2.81 9.04
N SER A 84 -4.60 2.55 9.62
CA SER A 84 -5.62 1.71 9.01
C SER A 84 -6.17 2.32 7.71
N PRO A 85 -6.92 1.56 6.90
CA PRO A 85 -7.60 2.10 5.73
C PRO A 85 -8.58 3.24 6.06
N PHE A 86 -9.05 3.30 7.31
CA PHE A 86 -9.98 4.31 7.82
C PHE A 86 -9.26 5.49 8.51
N ASN A 87 -7.95 5.64 8.28
CA ASN A 87 -7.14 6.77 8.73
C ASN A 87 -6.93 6.85 10.26
N SER A 88 -7.19 5.77 11.00
CA SER A 88 -6.83 5.66 12.42
C SER A 88 -5.37 5.23 12.53
N GLN A 89 -4.56 5.91 13.35
CA GLN A 89 -3.20 5.47 13.63
C GLN A 89 -3.25 4.20 14.48
N ILE A 90 -2.63 3.12 13.98
CA ILE A 90 -2.63 1.80 14.63
C ILE A 90 -1.28 1.46 15.26
N ALA A 91 -0.20 2.07 14.77
CA ALA A 91 1.12 1.94 15.34
C ALA A 91 2.02 3.13 14.99
N LYS A 92 3.07 3.31 15.79
CA LYS A 92 4.21 4.18 15.51
C LYS A 92 5.49 3.39 15.75
N ILE A 93 6.40 3.41 14.78
CA ILE A 93 7.74 2.84 14.92
C ILE A 93 8.71 3.99 15.06
N ILE A 94 9.57 3.93 16.07
CA ILE A 94 10.74 4.79 16.20
C ILE A 94 11.96 3.89 16.16
N TYR A 95 12.87 4.17 15.23
CA TYR A 95 14.09 3.41 15.03
C TYR A 95 15.29 4.33 14.88
N SER A 96 16.33 4.08 15.66
CA SER A 96 17.64 4.71 15.60
C SER A 96 18.67 3.77 16.21
N ASP A 97 19.95 4.14 16.19
CA ASP A 97 21.01 3.38 16.86
C ASP A 97 20.80 3.27 18.39
N LYS A 98 20.05 4.20 18.99
CA LYS A 98 19.84 4.29 20.44
C LYS A 98 18.46 3.78 20.89
N GLU A 99 17.50 3.75 19.99
CA GLU A 99 16.10 3.49 20.34
C GLU A 99 15.42 2.66 19.25
N LYS A 100 14.76 1.58 19.66
CA LYS A 100 13.98 0.70 18.78
C LYS A 100 12.67 0.38 19.46
N LYS A 101 11.61 1.12 19.13
CA LYS A 101 10.31 0.90 19.78
C LYS A 101 9.15 0.90 18.81
N ILE A 102 8.19 0.05 19.13
CA ILE A 102 6.88 0.03 18.49
C ILE A 102 5.87 0.47 19.54
N ILE A 103 5.10 1.51 19.23
CA ILE A 103 4.06 2.06 20.08
C ILE A 103 2.72 1.73 19.42
N ASP A 104 1.79 1.11 20.15
CA ASP A 104 0.46 0.80 19.64
C ASP A 104 -0.48 2.02 19.67
N ALA A 105 -1.72 1.84 19.17
CA ALA A 105 -2.74 2.89 19.15
C ALA A 105 -3.10 3.47 20.52
N ASN A 106 -2.83 2.74 21.61
CA ASN A 106 -3.12 3.16 22.99
C ASN A 106 -1.89 3.79 23.67
N GLY A 107 -0.76 3.92 22.96
CA GLY A 107 0.48 4.43 23.52
C GLY A 107 1.32 3.37 24.26
N LYS A 108 0.93 2.09 24.23
CA LYS A 108 1.70 1.02 24.87
C LYS A 108 2.91 0.67 24.01
N ILE A 109 4.06 0.54 24.65
CA ILE A 109 5.31 0.07 24.01
C ILE A 109 5.27 -1.46 23.90
N LEU A 110 5.38 -1.98 22.67
CA LEU A 110 5.28 -3.40 22.34
C LEU A 110 6.64 -4.10 22.18
N SER A 111 7.69 -3.36 21.82
CA SER A 111 9.07 -3.85 21.81
C SER A 111 10.05 -2.72 22.14
N GLY A 112 11.19 -3.09 22.72
CA GLY A 112 12.36 -2.27 23.03
C GLY A 112 13.61 -3.06 22.72
#